data_AF-A0A1D2SM41-F1
#
_entry.id   AF-A0A1D2SM41-F1
#
_cell.length_a   1.000
_cell.length_b   1.000
_cell.length_c   1.000
_cell.angle_alpha   90.00
_cell.angle_beta   90.00
_cell.angle_gamma   90.00
#
_symmetry.space_group_name_H-M   'P 1'
#
loop_
_entity.id
_entity.type
_entity.pdbx_description
1 polymer ?
#
loop_
_entity_poly.entity_id
_entity_poly.type
_entity_poly.pdbx_seq_one_letter_code
_entity_poly.pdbx_strand_id
1 'polypeptide(L)'
;MSLPAFADSGVEFVNNEIGFQTTHVTPSKTTRAQVTAELQAAQRAGSIPGSFEFVAAKEASASSTTREQIQREASQATRAEREAAHRLYGPDHALES
;
A
#
# COMPACT_ATOMS: atom_id res chain seq x y z
N MET A 1 -25.08 -23.17 -11.49
CA MET A 1 -23.74 -23.73 -11.26
C MET A 1 -22.73 -22.74 -11.82
N SER A 2 -21.88 -22.16 -10.97
CA SER A 2 -20.86 -21.19 -11.41
C SER A 2 -19.63 -21.95 -11.89
N LEU A 3 -19.21 -21.73 -13.12
CA LEU A 3 -17.93 -22.24 -13.60
C LEU A 3 -16.79 -21.49 -12.88
N PRO A 4 -15.64 -22.14 -12.62
CA PRO A 4 -14.48 -21.48 -12.03
C PRO A 4 -13.97 -20.38 -12.97
N ALA A 5 -13.59 -19.22 -12.41
CA ALA A 5 -13.21 -18.00 -13.15
C ALA A 5 -12.10 -18.20 -14.20
N PHE A 6 -11.28 -19.24 -14.04
CA PHE A 6 -10.19 -19.58 -14.96
C PHE A 6 -10.66 -20.19 -16.29
N ALA A 7 -11.86 -20.77 -16.35
CA ALA A 7 -12.41 -21.30 -17.59
C ALA A 7 -12.84 -20.20 -18.58
N ASP A 8 -13.06 -18.97 -18.09
CA ASP A 8 -13.44 -17.81 -18.90
C ASP A 8 -12.23 -17.01 -19.41
N SER A 9 -11.06 -17.19 -18.79
CA SER A 9 -9.84 -16.44 -19.14
C SER A 9 -9.03 -17.04 -20.29
N GLY A 10 -9.42 -18.21 -20.81
CA GLY A 10 -8.77 -18.86 -21.96
C GLY A 10 -7.34 -19.35 -21.71
N VAL A 11 -7.00 -19.60 -20.43
CA VAL A 11 -5.70 -20.10 -19.97
C VAL A 11 -5.88 -21.56 -19.54
N GLU A 12 -5.16 -22.47 -20.20
CA GLU A 12 -5.12 -23.88 -19.83
C GLU A 12 -3.72 -24.24 -19.31
N PHE A 13 -3.68 -24.93 -18.17
CA PHE A 13 -2.44 -25.50 -17.64
C PHE A 13 -2.11 -26.75 -18.45
N VAL A 14 -0.92 -26.76 -19.05
CA VAL A 14 -0.46 -27.93 -19.78
C VAL A 14 -0.03 -28.97 -18.75
N ASN A 15 -0.67 -30.14 -18.77
CA ASN A 15 -0.30 -31.23 -17.87
C ASN A 15 1.14 -31.67 -18.20
N ASN A 16 1.98 -31.82 -17.17
CA ASN A 16 3.41 -32.20 -17.22
C ASN A 16 4.44 -31.14 -17.66
N GLU A 17 4.12 -29.84 -17.77
CA GLU A 17 5.12 -28.79 -18.04
C GLU A 17 4.97 -27.60 -17.07
N ILE A 18 6.08 -26.95 -16.68
CA ILE A 18 6.02 -25.65 -15.98
C ILE A 18 5.66 -24.59 -17.03
N GLY A 19 4.37 -24.38 -17.27
CA GLY A 19 3.88 -23.42 -18.26
C GLY A 19 2.35 -23.34 -18.35
N PHE A 20 1.87 -22.30 -19.02
CA PHE A 20 0.46 -22.14 -19.38
C PHE A 20 0.35 -21.89 -20.88
N GLN A 21 -0.68 -22.43 -21.53
CA GLN A 21 -0.96 -22.15 -22.93
C GLN A 21 -2.20 -21.26 -23.03
N THR A 22 -2.10 -20.17 -23.79
CA THR A 22 -3.24 -19.31 -24.12
C THR A 22 -3.92 -19.88 -25.37
N THR A 23 -4.80 -20.86 -25.19
CA THR A 23 -5.51 -21.52 -26.29
C THR A 23 -6.70 -20.70 -26.79
N HIS A 24 -7.26 -19.81 -25.95
CA HIS A 24 -8.38 -18.95 -26.33
C HIS A 24 -8.09 -17.50 -25.98
N VAL A 25 -7.60 -16.73 -26.95
CA VAL A 25 -7.70 -15.27 -26.88
C VAL A 25 -9.19 -14.94 -27.06
N THR A 26 -9.96 -14.97 -25.98
CA THR A 26 -11.33 -14.46 -26.01
C THR A 26 -11.20 -12.97 -26.32
N PRO A 27 -11.64 -12.49 -27.49
CA PRO A 27 -11.57 -11.07 -27.79
C PRO A 27 -12.44 -10.34 -26.76
N SER A 28 -11.85 -9.36 -26.08
CA SER A 28 -12.61 -8.51 -25.16
C SER A 28 -13.79 -7.90 -25.92
N LYS A 29 -14.98 -8.00 -25.35
CA LYS A 29 -16.20 -7.39 -25.90
C LYS A 29 -16.12 -5.87 -25.90
N THR A 30 -15.20 -5.30 -25.11
CA THR A 30 -15.01 -3.87 -24.96
C THR A 30 -13.78 -3.40 -25.72
N THR A 31 -13.99 -2.46 -26.62
CA THR A 31 -12.91 -1.82 -27.38
C THR A 31 -12.16 -0.83 -26.51
N ARG A 32 -10.88 -0.57 -26.84
CA ARG A 32 -10.09 0.48 -26.19
C ARG A 32 -10.80 1.85 -26.20
N ALA A 33 -11.49 2.18 -27.29
CA ALA A 33 -12.23 3.44 -27.41
C ALA A 33 -13.38 3.53 -26.39
N GLN A 34 -14.11 2.44 -26.17
CA GLN A 34 -15.18 2.38 -25.16
C GLN A 34 -14.62 2.52 -23.75
N VAL A 35 -13.52 1.83 -23.42
CA VAL A 35 -12.87 1.96 -22.11
C VAL A 35 -12.43 3.40 -21.85
N THR A 36 -11.81 4.07 -22.84
CA THR A 36 -11.39 5.47 -22.69
C THR A 36 -12.57 6.41 -22.49
N ALA A 37 -13.66 6.21 -23.24
CA ALA A 37 -14.86 7.03 -23.11
C ALA A 37 -15.51 6.88 -21.73
N GLU A 38 -15.61 5.65 -21.22
CA GLU A 38 -16.14 5.35 -19.89
C GLU A 38 -15.27 5.97 -18.78
N LEU A 39 -13.94 5.85 -18.89
CA LEU A 39 -13.01 6.48 -17.96
C LEU A 39 -13.19 8.00 -17.93
N GLN A 40 -13.28 8.65 -19.09
CA GLN A 40 -13.49 10.10 -19.17
C GLN A 40 -14.85 10.51 -18.60
N ALA A 41 -15.90 9.73 -18.83
CA ALA A 41 -17.22 9.99 -18.28
C ALA A 41 -17.21 9.89 -16.75
N ALA A 42 -16.58 8.85 -16.20
CA ALA A 42 -16.42 8.66 -14.76
C ALA A 42 -15.58 9.77 -14.10
N GLN A 43 -14.56 10.27 -14.81
CA GLN A 43 -13.78 11.43 -14.37
C GLN A 43 -14.62 12.72 -14.34
N ARG A 44 -15.44 12.96 -15.39
CA ARG A 44 -16.36 14.12 -15.43
C ARG A 44 -17.45 14.04 -14.36
N ALA A 45 -17.93 12.83 -14.06
CA ALA A 45 -18.91 12.59 -13.02
C ALA A 45 -18.30 12.67 -11.60
N GLY A 46 -16.98 12.79 -11.47
CA GLY A 46 -16.28 12.83 -10.19
C GLY A 46 -16.23 11.48 -9.46
N SER A 47 -16.61 10.38 -10.11
CA SER A 47 -16.53 9.03 -9.54
C SER A 47 -15.11 8.47 -9.54
N ILE A 48 -14.27 8.94 -10.46
CA ILE A 48 -12.84 8.62 -10.52
C ILE A 48 -12.05 9.93 -10.55
N PRO A 49 -11.04 10.11 -9.68
CA PRO A 49 -10.21 11.30 -9.71
C PRO A 49 -9.40 11.36 -11.03
N GLY A 50 -9.29 12.55 -11.61
CA GLY A 50 -8.54 12.79 -12.85
C GLY A 50 -7.02 12.75 -12.68
N SER A 51 -6.52 12.88 -11.45
CA SER A 51 -5.12 12.73 -11.07
C SER A 51 -4.99 11.96 -9.77
N PHE A 52 -3.90 11.20 -9.64
CA PHE A 52 -3.54 10.46 -8.42
C PHE A 52 -2.32 11.10 -7.74
N GLU A 53 -2.12 12.41 -7.92
CA GLU A 53 -1.05 13.10 -7.24
C GLU A 53 -1.26 13.01 -5.73
N PHE A 54 -0.26 12.49 -5.03
CA PHE A 54 -0.23 12.55 -3.58
C PHE A 54 -0.09 14.01 -3.18
N VAL A 55 -0.93 14.47 -2.24
CA VAL A 55 -0.75 15.80 -1.65
C VAL A 55 0.68 15.87 -1.15
N ALA A 56 1.44 16.85 -1.66
CA ALA A 56 2.81 17.08 -1.21
C ALA A 56 2.81 17.13 0.32
N ALA A 57 3.77 16.44 0.95
CA ALA A 57 3.89 16.45 2.39
C ALA A 57 3.90 17.91 2.85
N LYS A 58 2.88 18.30 3.62
CA LYS A 58 2.81 19.62 4.24
C LYS A 58 4.15 19.84 4.93
N GLU A 59 4.84 20.93 4.58
CA GLU A 59 6.22 21.13 5.04
C GLU A 59 6.34 20.86 6.53
N ALA A 60 7.26 19.96 6.88
CA ALA A 60 7.47 19.59 8.26
C ALA A 60 7.86 20.86 9.03
N SER A 61 7.02 21.27 9.99
CA SER A 61 7.38 22.37 10.88
C SER A 61 8.61 21.93 11.68
N ALA A 62 9.72 22.65 11.53
CA ALA A 62 10.91 22.38 12.32
C ALA A 62 10.56 22.42 13.82
N SER A 63 11.10 21.47 14.59
CA SER A 63 10.95 21.46 16.04
C SER A 63 11.57 22.73 16.62
N SER A 64 10.84 23.42 17.51
CA SER A 64 11.32 24.62 18.21
C SER A 64 12.13 24.29 19.47
N THR A 65 12.31 23.02 19.80
CA THR A 65 12.94 22.59 21.05
C THR A 65 14.47 22.66 20.95
N THR A 66 15.10 23.32 21.92
CA THR A 66 16.57 23.38 21.99
C THR A 66 17.17 22.11 22.60
N ARG A 67 18.46 21.87 22.34
CA ARG A 67 19.18 20.71 22.89
C ARG A 67 19.15 20.69 24.42
N GLU A 68 19.25 21.85 25.05
CA GLU A 68 19.24 22.03 26.51
C GLU A 68 17.87 21.76 27.11
N GLN A 69 16.78 22.05 26.37
CA GLN A 69 15.43 21.69 26.80
C GLN A 69 15.24 20.17 26.79
N ILE A 70 15.67 19.50 25.72
CA ILE A 70 15.63 18.03 25.61
C ILE A 70 16.40 17.37 26.77
N GLN A 71 17.58 17.89 27.10
CA GLN A 71 18.40 17.33 28.19
C GLN A 71 17.77 17.50 29.57
N ARG A 72 17.09 18.64 29.82
CA ARG A 72 16.38 18.88 31.07
C ARG A 72 15.15 17.98 31.21
N GLU A 73 14.42 17.77 30.13
CA GLU A 73 13.28 16.85 30.13
C GLU A 73 13.73 15.40 30.37
N ALA A 74 14.80 14.96 29.70
CA ALA A 74 15.36 13.63 29.87
C ALA A 74 15.84 13.36 31.31
N SER A 75 16.36 14.38 32.01
CA SER A 75 16.81 14.24 33.40
C SER A 75 15.67 14.26 34.41
N GLN A 76 14.51 14.83 34.05
CA GLN A 76 13.30 14.84 34.89
C GLN A 76 12.50 13.54 34.82
N ALA A 77 12.72 12.72 33.80
CA ALA A 77 12.02 11.43 33.66
C ALA A 77 12.29 10.51 34.87
N THR A 78 11.23 9.97 35.45
CA THR A 78 11.32 9.03 36.56
C THR A 78 11.80 7.65 36.09
N ARG A 79 12.28 6.82 37.02
CA ARG A 79 12.70 5.44 36.69
C ARG A 79 11.57 4.63 36.06
N ALA A 80 10.35 4.75 36.59
CA ALA A 80 9.19 4.01 36.09
C ALA A 80 8.82 4.43 34.66
N GLU A 81 8.89 5.73 34.34
CA GLU A 81 8.65 6.24 32.99
C GLU A 81 9.73 5.78 32.01
N ARG A 82 11.00 5.78 32.43
CA ARG A 82 12.10 5.25 31.62
C ARG A 82 11.96 3.76 31.34
N GLU A 83 11.58 2.95 32.33
CA GLU A 83 11.31 1.52 32.15
C GLU A 83 10.08 1.25 31.26
N ALA A 84 9.04 2.10 31.31
CA ALA A 84 7.90 1.99 30.41
C ALA A 84 8.28 2.34 28.96
N ALA A 85 9.04 3.41 28.76
CA ALA A 85 9.54 3.80 27.44
C ALA A 85 10.49 2.74 26.85
N HIS A 86 11.39 2.17 27.67
CA HIS A 86 12.28 1.10 27.26
C HIS A 86 11.52 -0.18 26.89
N ARG A 87 10.40 -0.50 27.55
CA ARG A 87 9.57 -1.64 27.16
C ARG A 87 8.83 -1.45 25.84
N LEU A 88 8.49 -0.22 25.47
CA LEU A 88 7.71 0.07 24.27
C LEU A 88 8.59 0.35 23.03
N TYR A 89 9.74 0.98 23.24
CA TYR A 89 10.62 1.46 22.17
C TYR A 89 12.08 1.00 22.31
N GLY A 90 12.41 0.28 23.38
CA GLY A 90 13.74 -0.28 23.55
C GLY A 90 13.97 -1.48 22.63
N PRO A 91 15.24 -1.82 22.37
CA PRO A 91 15.58 -2.98 21.57
C PRO A 91 15.06 -4.27 22.21
N ASP A 92 14.47 -5.15 21.38
CA ASP A 92 14.04 -6.47 21.80
C ASP A 92 15.26 -7.36 22.08
N HIS A 93 15.64 -7.49 23.34
CA HIS A 93 16.72 -8.39 23.78
C HIS A 93 16.31 -9.87 23.71
N ALA A 94 15.10 -10.19 23.26
CA ALA A 94 14.58 -11.55 23.17
C ALA A 94 15.22 -12.40 22.05
N LEU A 95 16.03 -11.80 21.17
CA LEU A 95 16.65 -12.49 20.03
C LEU A 95 18.14 -12.85 20.25
N GLU A 96 18.70 -12.62 21.43
CA GLU A 96 20.11 -12.92 21.75
C GLU A 96 20.29 -14.08 22.76
N SER A 97 19.59 -15.21 22.57
CA SER A 97 19.84 -16.45 23.34
C SER A 97 20.04 -17.67 22.44
#